data_AF-A0A1T4Q3G8-F1
#
_entry.id   AF-A0A1T4Q3G8-F1
#
_cell.length_a   1.000
_cell.length_b   1.000
_cell.length_c   1.000
_cell.angle_alpha   90.00
_cell.angle_beta   90.00
_cell.angle_gamma   90.00
#
_symmetry.space_group_name_H-M   'P 1'
#
loop_
_entity.id
_entity.type
_entity.pdbx_description
1 polymer ?
#
loop_
_entity_poly.entity_id
_entity_poly.type
_entity_poly.pdbx_seq_one_letter_code
_entity_poly.pdbx_strand_id
1 'polypeptide(L)'
;MKKLIQNKLDKMDSLEQRKVLKNIVDGIFYNLIDYQEEMNTRLEDRAFNEIEDLEKNYDTYTTIVKREEVPLIDEFLFPILEEDKEEEVYDKQEIIDKLKEQEEVSVTKIFLPLSCKEIEELKERTRGFQGAIVSDEETYPISIELRQNQDYIKKEEELYKIFLENSTNWRTINNPYIRKMFDVVIAGYEMDNLDDLTDFEEISFDLGDFEDVKHINYVPVWNIEKVYQKGEGFPLPVEDKVNYDHYISLEALGKENGYLVTPNNAYISSVRKTEDELIITSDESNANPWELLKVNQNNKLENREFEFELMSNSRKETFMNKFLQERFKNIKTFGELNRLINSFEATTELIVEDIEIFDHEIDSDSTYDYNSFIEDEIRSDNTKKTMLLKFKGVRSDYFEDDLLSFAISELQMYFPEYLCKGEIV
;
A
#
# COMPACT_ATOMS: atom_id res chain seq x y z
N MET A 1 -33.02 -4.16 -25.25
CA MET A 1 -33.96 -4.05 -26.40
C MET A 1 -34.65 -5.39 -26.74
N LYS A 2 -33.92 -6.51 -26.75
CA LYS A 2 -34.43 -7.86 -27.11
C LYS A 2 -35.67 -8.32 -26.31
N LYS A 3 -35.70 -8.07 -24.98
CA LYS A 3 -36.84 -8.37 -24.10
C LYS A 3 -38.13 -7.61 -24.45
N LEU A 4 -38.01 -6.36 -24.93
CA LEU A 4 -39.17 -5.55 -25.36
C LEU A 4 -39.79 -6.09 -26.65
N ILE A 5 -38.96 -6.64 -27.54
CA ILE A 5 -39.39 -7.23 -28.81
C ILE A 5 -40.10 -8.57 -28.56
N GLN A 6 -39.56 -9.43 -27.69
CA GLN A 6 -40.23 -10.66 -27.25
C GLN A 6 -41.60 -10.39 -26.62
N ASN A 7 -41.67 -9.42 -25.69
CA ASN A 7 -42.94 -9.05 -25.05
C ASN A 7 -43.99 -8.50 -26.03
N LYS A 8 -43.58 -7.90 -27.16
CA LYS A 8 -44.50 -7.46 -28.21
C LYS A 8 -44.95 -8.61 -29.13
N LEU A 9 -44.06 -9.56 -29.43
CA LEU A 9 -44.39 -10.76 -30.20
C LEU A 9 -45.39 -11.66 -29.45
N ASP A 10 -45.31 -11.71 -28.12
CA ASP A 10 -46.18 -12.53 -27.28
C ASP A 10 -47.59 -11.95 -27.11
N LYS A 11 -47.78 -10.65 -27.34
CA LYS A 11 -49.07 -9.94 -27.26
C LYS A 11 -49.85 -9.91 -28.59
N MET A 12 -49.43 -10.64 -29.61
CA MET A 12 -50.10 -10.67 -30.92
C MET A 12 -51.08 -11.83 -31.04
N ASP A 13 -52.35 -11.52 -31.37
CA ASP A 13 -53.45 -12.49 -31.49
C ASP A 13 -53.46 -13.26 -32.83
N SER A 14 -52.84 -12.73 -33.89
CA SER A 14 -52.80 -13.36 -35.21
C SER A 14 -51.55 -14.23 -35.42
N LEU A 15 -51.76 -15.53 -35.61
CA LEU A 15 -50.72 -16.55 -35.80
C LEU A 15 -49.88 -16.34 -37.07
N GLU A 16 -50.49 -15.90 -38.16
CA GLU A 16 -49.79 -15.64 -39.42
C GLU A 16 -48.92 -14.38 -39.34
N GLN A 17 -49.46 -13.31 -38.75
CA GLN A 17 -48.71 -12.06 -38.54
C GLN A 17 -47.55 -12.26 -37.57
N ARG A 18 -47.74 -13.06 -36.51
CA ARG A 18 -46.69 -13.42 -35.55
C ARG A 18 -45.55 -14.19 -36.22
N LYS A 19 -45.85 -15.10 -37.16
CA LYS A 19 -44.85 -15.90 -37.86
C LYS A 19 -44.01 -15.06 -38.83
N VAL A 20 -44.63 -14.13 -39.56
CA VAL A 20 -43.92 -13.20 -40.45
C VAL A 20 -43.05 -12.23 -39.65
N LEU A 21 -43.61 -11.63 -38.57
CA LEU A 21 -42.86 -10.70 -37.74
C LEU A 21 -41.69 -11.39 -37.03
N LYS A 22 -41.88 -12.62 -36.56
CA LYS A 22 -40.81 -13.43 -35.96
C LYS A 22 -39.67 -13.68 -36.95
N ASN A 23 -39.96 -14.03 -38.20
CA ASN A 23 -38.92 -14.22 -39.22
C ASN A 23 -38.14 -12.92 -39.52
N ILE A 24 -38.80 -11.76 -39.50
CA ILE A 24 -38.15 -10.46 -39.71
C ILE A 24 -37.32 -10.05 -38.48
N VAL A 25 -37.85 -10.29 -37.28
CA VAL A 25 -37.16 -10.04 -36.01
C VAL A 25 -35.92 -10.92 -35.89
N ASP A 26 -36.06 -12.21 -36.14
CA ASP A 26 -34.99 -13.21 -36.03
C ASP A 26 -33.95 -13.05 -37.14
N GLY A 27 -34.37 -12.74 -38.38
CA GLY A 27 -33.47 -12.65 -39.52
C GLY A 27 -32.73 -11.33 -39.67
N ILE A 28 -33.30 -10.21 -39.20
CA ILE A 28 -32.77 -8.86 -39.47
C ILE A 28 -32.57 -8.06 -38.19
N PHE A 29 -33.57 -7.97 -37.32
CA PHE A 29 -33.50 -7.07 -36.16
C PHE A 29 -32.57 -7.59 -35.06
N TYR A 30 -32.56 -8.89 -34.74
CA TYR A 30 -31.60 -9.40 -33.76
C TYR A 30 -30.17 -9.22 -34.25
N ASN A 31 -29.88 -9.57 -35.51
CA ASN A 31 -28.56 -9.35 -36.10
C ASN A 31 -28.15 -7.87 -36.09
N LEU A 32 -29.08 -6.94 -36.34
CA LEU A 32 -28.80 -5.52 -36.30
C LEU A 32 -28.60 -4.99 -34.87
N ILE A 33 -29.35 -5.51 -33.89
CA ILE A 33 -29.15 -5.19 -32.48
C ILE A 33 -27.80 -5.74 -32.00
N ASP A 34 -27.45 -6.98 -32.36
CA ASP A 34 -26.18 -7.60 -32.02
C ASP A 34 -25.02 -6.79 -32.63
N TYR A 35 -25.13 -6.44 -33.91
CA TYR A 35 -24.16 -5.59 -34.58
C TYR A 35 -24.04 -4.20 -33.95
N GLN A 36 -25.16 -3.60 -33.53
CA GLN A 36 -25.16 -2.30 -32.86
C GLN A 36 -24.55 -2.39 -31.45
N GLU A 37 -24.89 -3.43 -30.68
CA GLU A 37 -24.29 -3.71 -29.36
C GLU A 37 -22.78 -3.89 -29.53
N GLU A 38 -22.33 -4.70 -30.50
CA GLU A 38 -20.91 -4.90 -30.80
C GLU A 38 -20.21 -3.62 -31.26
N MET A 39 -20.85 -2.81 -32.12
CA MET A 39 -20.28 -1.54 -32.58
C MET A 39 -20.17 -0.54 -31.43
N ASN A 40 -21.15 -0.49 -30.52
CA ASN A 40 -21.11 0.35 -29.33
C ASN A 40 -19.99 -0.10 -28.39
N THR A 41 -19.87 -1.40 -28.10
CA THR A 41 -18.76 -1.93 -27.29
C THR A 41 -17.40 -1.58 -27.90
N ARG A 42 -17.23 -1.77 -29.22
CA ARG A 42 -15.98 -1.39 -29.90
C ARG A 42 -15.68 0.11 -29.87
N LEU A 43 -16.71 0.96 -29.87
CA LEU A 43 -16.56 2.41 -29.75
C LEU A 43 -16.19 2.80 -28.32
N GLU A 44 -16.83 2.17 -27.33
CA GLU A 44 -16.48 2.29 -25.91
C GLU A 44 -15.02 1.86 -25.71
N ASP A 45 -14.64 0.64 -26.08
CA ASP A 45 -13.28 0.12 -25.95
C ASP A 45 -12.24 1.08 -26.58
N ARG A 46 -12.53 1.62 -27.76
CA ARG A 46 -11.63 2.59 -28.40
C ARG A 46 -11.51 3.89 -27.60
N ALA A 47 -12.62 4.48 -27.19
CA ALA A 47 -12.62 5.72 -26.43
C ALA A 47 -11.98 5.54 -25.03
N PHE A 48 -12.15 4.38 -24.41
CA PHE A 48 -11.52 4.04 -23.13
C PHE A 48 -10.01 3.78 -23.26
N ASN A 49 -9.57 3.13 -24.34
CA ASN A 49 -8.16 2.82 -24.59
C ASN A 49 -7.37 3.99 -25.20
N GLU A 50 -8.03 5.10 -25.56
CA GLU A 50 -7.34 6.35 -25.97
C GLU A 50 -6.64 7.05 -24.80
N ILE A 51 -7.02 6.74 -23.55
CA ILE A 51 -6.41 7.29 -22.34
C ILE A 51 -5.56 6.19 -21.69
N GLU A 52 -4.24 6.37 -21.71
CA GLU A 52 -3.29 5.46 -21.07
C GLU A 52 -3.37 5.56 -19.54
N ASP A 53 -3.38 4.42 -18.85
CA ASP A 53 -3.41 4.35 -17.39
C ASP A 53 -2.04 3.90 -16.87
N LEU A 54 -1.11 4.84 -16.82
CA LEU A 54 0.26 4.59 -16.37
C LEU A 54 0.34 4.38 -14.84
N GLU A 55 -0.68 4.78 -14.07
CA GLU A 55 -0.70 4.56 -12.61
C GLU A 55 -0.87 3.09 -12.24
N LYS A 56 -1.53 2.28 -13.09
CA LYS A 56 -1.68 0.83 -12.89
C LYS A 56 -0.33 0.10 -12.78
N ASN A 57 0.71 0.64 -13.42
CA ASN A 57 2.06 0.07 -13.29
C ASN A 57 2.61 0.16 -11.86
N TYR A 58 2.01 0.99 -10.99
CA TYR A 58 2.46 1.25 -9.64
C TYR A 58 1.47 0.77 -8.57
N ASP A 59 0.53 -0.14 -8.91
CA ASP A 59 -0.32 -0.82 -7.93
C ASP A 59 0.54 -1.62 -6.95
N THR A 60 0.39 -1.32 -5.67
CA THR A 60 1.11 -1.99 -4.60
C THR A 60 0.21 -3.02 -3.94
N TYR A 61 0.80 -4.17 -3.65
CA TYR A 61 0.16 -5.27 -2.93
C TYR A 61 0.98 -5.56 -1.70
N THR A 62 0.33 -5.66 -0.54
CA THR A 62 1.00 -5.88 0.74
C THR A 62 0.29 -6.95 1.55
N THR A 63 1.07 -7.74 2.27
CA THR A 63 0.58 -8.71 3.24
C THR A 63 1.67 -8.99 4.27
N ILE A 64 1.38 -9.85 5.23
CA ILE A 64 2.35 -10.35 6.19
C ILE A 64 2.35 -11.88 6.17
N VAL A 65 3.53 -12.48 6.14
CA VAL A 65 3.70 -13.93 6.06
C VAL A 65 4.72 -14.42 7.08
N LYS A 66 4.67 -15.71 7.40
CA LYS A 66 5.76 -16.33 8.18
C LYS A 66 7.05 -16.26 7.39
N ARG A 67 8.17 -16.00 8.06
CA ARG A 67 9.50 -15.92 7.44
C ARG A 67 9.82 -17.17 6.59
N GLU A 68 9.42 -18.34 7.06
CA GLU A 68 9.59 -19.63 6.37
C GLU A 68 8.84 -19.71 5.02
N GLU A 69 7.77 -18.93 4.85
CA GLU A 69 6.95 -18.90 3.64
C GLU A 69 7.43 -17.88 2.61
N VAL A 70 8.35 -16.97 2.97
CA VAL A 70 8.88 -15.93 2.07
C VAL A 70 9.45 -16.53 0.75
N PRO A 71 10.25 -17.61 0.76
CA PRO A 71 10.73 -18.23 -0.48
C PRO A 71 9.63 -18.84 -1.36
N LEU A 72 8.41 -19.00 -0.85
CA LEU A 72 7.28 -19.53 -1.62
C LEU A 72 6.52 -18.44 -2.37
N ILE A 73 6.79 -17.18 -2.09
CA ILE A 73 6.09 -16.01 -2.65
C ILE A 73 7.04 -15.02 -3.34
N ASP A 74 8.35 -15.30 -3.32
CA ASP A 74 9.44 -14.46 -3.85
C ASP A 74 9.35 -14.18 -5.37
N GLU A 75 8.45 -14.85 -6.10
CA GLU A 75 8.15 -14.49 -7.50
C GLU A 75 7.35 -13.18 -7.62
N PHE A 76 6.63 -12.77 -6.58
CA PHE A 76 5.74 -11.61 -6.61
C PHE A 76 5.87 -10.70 -5.40
N LEU A 77 6.00 -11.27 -4.20
CA LEU A 77 6.08 -10.54 -2.93
C LEU A 77 7.47 -10.71 -2.30
N PHE A 78 8.05 -9.60 -1.90
CA PHE A 78 9.39 -9.49 -1.34
C PHE A 78 9.32 -8.84 0.04
N PRO A 79 10.21 -9.20 0.99
CA PRO A 79 10.34 -8.49 2.26
C PRO A 79 10.58 -6.99 2.07
N ILE A 80 9.92 -6.17 2.91
CA ILE A 80 10.10 -4.71 2.89
C ILE A 80 11.52 -4.34 3.34
N LEU A 81 12.01 -4.98 4.40
CA LEU A 81 13.39 -4.87 4.85
C LEU A 81 14.20 -6.04 4.30
N GLU A 82 15.37 -5.74 3.75
CA GLU A 82 16.28 -6.79 3.25
C GLU A 82 16.80 -7.68 4.38
N GLU A 83 16.94 -7.11 5.57
CA GLU A 83 17.35 -7.80 6.80
C GLU A 83 16.39 -8.94 7.17
N ASP A 84 15.10 -8.81 6.85
CA ASP A 84 14.10 -9.83 7.18
C ASP A 84 14.21 -11.11 6.31
N LYS A 85 15.05 -11.11 5.27
CA LYS A 85 15.35 -12.30 4.45
C LYS A 85 16.17 -13.33 5.21
N GLU A 86 17.01 -12.86 6.13
CA GLU A 86 17.89 -13.70 6.94
C GLU A 86 17.31 -13.83 8.35
N GLU A 87 17.63 -14.92 9.06
CA GLU A 87 17.32 -14.98 10.48
C GLU A 87 18.18 -13.96 11.21
N GLU A 88 17.58 -13.21 12.14
CA GLU A 88 18.32 -12.29 13.00
C GLU A 88 19.27 -13.11 13.89
N VAL A 89 20.51 -13.28 13.45
CA VAL A 89 21.58 -13.86 14.26
C VAL A 89 22.10 -12.77 15.17
N TYR A 90 21.41 -12.55 16.29
CA TYR A 90 21.92 -11.68 17.33
C TYR A 90 23.20 -12.30 17.91
N ASP A 91 24.26 -11.51 18.00
CA ASP A 91 25.39 -11.89 18.83
C ASP A 91 24.94 -11.81 20.30
N LYS A 92 24.76 -12.98 20.91
CA LYS A 92 24.37 -13.08 22.31
C LYS A 92 25.31 -12.27 23.22
N GLN A 93 26.58 -12.15 22.87
CA GLN A 93 27.55 -11.36 23.63
C GLN A 93 27.25 -9.86 23.49
N GLU A 94 26.85 -9.37 22.32
CA GLU A 94 26.49 -7.97 22.12
C GLU A 94 25.22 -7.60 22.90
N ILE A 95 24.23 -8.50 22.96
CA ILE A 95 23.04 -8.31 23.80
C ILE A 95 23.45 -8.25 25.27
N ILE A 96 24.28 -9.18 25.74
CA ILE A 96 24.74 -9.22 27.13
C ILE A 96 25.53 -7.97 27.49
N ASP A 97 26.43 -7.50 26.61
CA ASP A 97 27.23 -6.31 26.83
C ASP A 97 26.35 -5.06 26.90
N LYS A 98 25.40 -4.89 25.97
CA LYS A 98 24.43 -3.77 25.99
C LYS A 98 23.55 -3.81 27.23
N LEU A 99 23.09 -4.99 27.64
CA LEU A 99 22.35 -5.15 28.90
C LEU A 99 23.22 -4.74 30.09
N LYS A 100 24.49 -5.16 30.18
CA LYS A 100 25.42 -4.75 31.25
C LYS A 100 25.69 -3.24 31.26
N GLU A 101 25.66 -2.59 30.10
CA GLU A 101 25.82 -1.13 29.96
C GLU A 101 24.54 -0.33 30.27
N GLN A 102 23.44 -0.99 30.64
CA GLN A 102 22.10 -0.39 30.84
C GLN A 102 21.54 0.26 29.58
N GLU A 103 21.93 -0.23 28.40
CA GLU A 103 21.35 0.20 27.15
C GLU A 103 20.08 -0.61 26.84
N GLU A 104 19.13 0.05 26.19
CA GLU A 104 17.91 -0.60 25.71
C GLU A 104 18.26 -1.50 24.52
N VAL A 105 17.78 -2.74 24.55
CA VAL A 105 18.06 -3.73 23.51
C VAL A 105 16.76 -4.18 22.88
N SER A 106 16.64 -4.02 21.56
CA SER A 106 15.59 -4.67 20.77
C SER A 106 15.96 -6.13 20.55
N VAL A 107 15.06 -7.04 20.93
CA VAL A 107 15.28 -8.48 20.90
C VAL A 107 14.66 -9.12 19.67
N THR A 108 13.45 -8.71 19.32
CA THR A 108 12.70 -9.29 18.22
C THR A 108 11.55 -8.39 17.79
N LYS A 109 11.03 -8.63 16.59
CA LYS A 109 9.86 -7.97 16.03
C LYS A 109 8.66 -8.90 16.15
N ILE A 110 7.52 -8.36 16.61
CA ILE A 110 6.25 -9.09 16.68
C ILE A 110 5.16 -8.36 15.91
N PHE A 111 4.23 -9.13 15.36
CA PHE A 111 3.02 -8.61 14.75
C PHE A 111 1.84 -8.79 15.72
N LEU A 112 1.06 -7.72 15.90
CA LEU A 112 -0.14 -7.72 16.74
C LEU A 112 -1.32 -7.14 15.93
N PRO A 113 -2.34 -7.95 15.55
CA PRO A 113 -3.50 -7.51 14.77
C PRO A 113 -4.48 -6.70 15.64
N LEU A 114 -4.05 -5.53 16.09
CA LEU A 114 -4.80 -4.63 16.98
C LEU A 114 -5.63 -3.61 16.17
N SER A 115 -6.72 -3.14 16.77
CA SER A 115 -7.49 -1.97 16.30
C SER A 115 -6.75 -0.65 16.56
N CYS A 116 -7.20 0.45 15.95
CA CYS A 116 -6.58 1.76 16.16
C CYS A 116 -6.59 2.17 17.64
N LYS A 117 -7.69 1.89 18.34
CA LYS A 117 -7.85 2.19 19.77
C LYS A 117 -6.88 1.41 20.64
N GLU A 118 -6.74 0.10 20.40
CA GLU A 118 -5.83 -0.75 21.15
C GLU A 118 -4.36 -0.34 20.96
N ILE A 119 -4.00 0.16 19.76
CA ILE A 119 -2.66 0.70 19.49
C ILE A 119 -2.41 1.98 20.29
N GLU A 120 -3.38 2.91 20.35
CA GLU A 120 -3.24 4.12 21.17
C GLU A 120 -3.20 3.79 22.67
N GLU A 121 -4.04 2.87 23.15
CA GLU A 121 -3.98 2.37 24.54
C GLU A 121 -2.62 1.75 24.87
N LEU A 122 -2.00 1.04 23.92
CA LEU A 122 -0.67 0.47 24.07
C LEU A 122 0.41 1.56 24.15
N LYS A 123 0.30 2.63 23.35
CA LYS A 123 1.22 3.78 23.39
C LYS A 123 1.13 4.58 24.69
N GLU A 124 -0.08 4.74 25.24
CA GLU A 124 -0.30 5.45 26.50
C GLU A 124 0.09 4.64 27.74
N ARG A 125 0.30 3.33 27.57
CA ARG A 125 0.60 2.40 28.66
C ARG A 125 1.99 2.69 29.24
N THR A 126 2.01 3.15 30.48
CA THR A 126 3.25 3.42 31.23
C THR A 126 3.87 2.19 31.91
N ARG A 127 3.15 1.07 31.95
CA ARG A 127 3.58 -0.17 32.60
C ARG A 127 4.07 -1.17 31.57
N GLY A 128 5.36 -1.48 31.61
CA GLY A 128 5.97 -2.53 30.80
C GLY A 128 5.45 -3.93 31.12
N PHE A 129 5.62 -4.83 30.15
CA PHE A 129 5.36 -6.25 30.24
C PHE A 129 6.46 -6.97 31.03
N GLN A 130 6.17 -8.18 31.48
CA GLN A 130 7.13 -9.00 32.21
C GLN A 130 7.77 -10.00 31.23
N GLY A 131 9.07 -10.18 31.36
CA GLY A 131 9.79 -11.24 30.68
C GLY A 131 10.84 -11.87 31.57
N ALA A 132 11.47 -12.91 31.05
CA ALA A 132 12.57 -13.58 31.73
C ALA A 132 13.60 -14.08 30.72
N ILE A 133 14.87 -13.80 31.00
CA ILE A 133 16.01 -14.42 30.30
C ILE A 133 16.30 -15.75 30.98
N VAL A 134 16.22 -16.84 30.24
CA VAL A 134 16.48 -18.20 30.73
C VAL A 134 17.89 -18.60 30.32
N SER A 135 18.75 -18.85 31.31
CA SER A 135 20.08 -19.44 31.13
C SER A 135 20.11 -20.86 31.74
N ASP A 136 21.17 -21.62 31.47
CA ASP A 136 21.37 -22.99 31.96
C ASP A 136 21.30 -23.09 33.50
N GLU A 137 21.67 -22.01 34.20
CA GLU A 137 21.83 -21.99 35.66
C GLU A 137 20.76 -21.17 36.40
N GLU A 138 20.28 -20.06 35.82
CA GLU A 138 19.34 -19.13 36.46
C GLU A 138 18.35 -18.48 35.48
N THR A 139 17.27 -17.93 36.02
CA THR A 139 16.26 -17.16 35.29
C THR A 139 16.25 -15.71 35.79
N TYR A 140 16.45 -14.77 34.88
CA TYR A 140 16.59 -13.36 35.21
C TYR A 140 15.34 -12.59 34.80
N PRO A 141 14.60 -11.97 35.74
CA PRO A 141 13.41 -11.19 35.41
C PRO A 141 13.79 -9.90 34.69
N ILE A 142 13.10 -9.62 33.58
CA ILE A 142 13.26 -8.42 32.76
C ILE A 142 11.94 -7.69 32.55
N SER A 143 12.02 -6.38 32.39
CA SER A 143 10.90 -5.53 32.00
C SER A 143 10.96 -5.27 30.49
N ILE A 144 9.84 -5.49 29.83
CA ILE A 144 9.72 -5.38 28.37
C ILE A 144 8.79 -4.22 28.02
N GLU A 145 9.19 -3.46 27.00
CA GLU A 145 8.41 -2.40 26.41
C GLU A 145 8.18 -2.74 24.94
N LEU A 146 6.94 -2.57 24.47
CA LEU A 146 6.62 -2.69 23.06
C LEU A 146 6.69 -1.31 22.43
N ARG A 147 7.52 -1.16 21.40
CA ARG A 147 7.64 0.08 20.64
C ARG A 147 7.23 -0.16 19.21
N GLN A 148 6.41 0.72 18.65
CA GLN A 148 6.00 0.59 17.25
C GLN A 148 7.22 0.68 16.34
N ASN A 149 7.43 -0.34 15.51
CA ASN A 149 8.61 -0.40 14.64
C ASN A 149 8.53 0.72 13.60
N GLN A 150 9.50 1.64 13.65
CA GLN A 150 9.55 2.80 12.75
C GLN A 150 10.30 2.49 11.45
N ASP A 151 11.03 1.39 11.37
CA ASP A 151 11.91 1.11 10.23
C ASP A 151 11.11 0.76 8.98
N TYR A 152 9.99 0.03 9.13
CA TYR A 152 9.06 -0.18 8.01
C TYR A 152 8.40 1.13 7.56
N ILE A 153 8.04 2.02 8.49
CA ILE A 153 7.41 3.32 8.16
C ILE A 153 8.42 4.22 7.42
N LYS A 154 9.68 4.24 7.87
CA LYS A 154 10.77 4.94 7.16
C LYS A 154 10.99 4.39 5.76
N LYS A 155 10.83 3.08 5.53
CA LYS A 155 10.90 2.51 4.17
C LYS A 155 9.77 2.99 3.27
N GLU A 156 8.56 3.14 3.80
CA GLU A 156 7.46 3.76 3.07
C GLU A 156 7.75 5.24 2.75
N GLU A 157 8.35 5.99 3.68
CA GLU A 157 8.79 7.38 3.47
C GLU A 157 9.91 7.49 2.42
N GLU A 158 10.92 6.61 2.46
CA GLU A 158 11.97 6.55 1.44
C GLU A 158 11.37 6.32 0.05
N LEU A 159 10.41 5.40 -0.06
CA LEU A 159 9.71 5.13 -1.30
C LEU A 159 8.94 6.38 -1.77
N TYR A 160 8.24 7.09 -0.89
CA TYR A 160 7.58 8.36 -1.23
C TYR A 160 8.54 9.39 -1.83
N LYS A 161 9.72 9.57 -1.24
CA LYS A 161 10.76 10.47 -1.78
C LYS A 161 11.19 10.06 -3.19
N ILE A 162 11.36 8.76 -3.42
CA ILE A 162 11.70 8.22 -4.74
C ILE A 162 10.58 8.49 -5.75
N PHE A 163 9.31 8.32 -5.40
CA PHE A 163 8.18 8.67 -6.28
C PHE A 163 8.23 10.14 -6.70
N LEU A 164 8.47 11.04 -5.75
CA LEU A 164 8.57 12.48 -5.99
C LEU A 164 9.71 12.82 -6.96
N GLU A 165 10.89 12.26 -6.75
CA GLU A 165 12.06 12.47 -7.62
C GLU A 165 11.85 11.93 -9.04
N ASN A 166 11.08 10.85 -9.16
CA ASN A 166 10.70 10.27 -10.46
C ASN A 166 9.53 11.01 -11.13
N SER A 167 9.04 12.12 -10.56
CA SER A 167 7.87 12.87 -11.06
C SER A 167 6.64 11.99 -11.24
N THR A 168 6.51 10.94 -10.42
CA THR A 168 5.39 10.01 -10.41
C THR A 168 4.47 10.36 -9.24
N ASN A 169 3.16 10.37 -9.47
CA ASN A 169 2.21 10.69 -8.40
C ASN A 169 2.30 9.65 -7.28
N TRP A 170 2.44 10.12 -6.04
CA TRP A 170 2.27 9.27 -4.88
C TRP A 170 0.80 8.88 -4.71
N ARG A 171 0.59 7.62 -4.36
CA ARG A 171 -0.69 7.09 -3.94
C ARG A 171 -0.45 6.37 -2.63
N THR A 172 -1.33 6.61 -1.66
CA THR A 172 -1.24 5.97 -0.34
C THR A 172 -1.10 4.47 -0.53
N ILE A 173 -0.18 3.84 0.19
CA ILE A 173 -0.01 2.39 0.14
C ILE A 173 -0.93 1.79 1.20
N ASN A 174 -1.83 0.88 0.78
CA ASN A 174 -2.67 0.15 1.70
C ASN A 174 -1.84 -0.95 2.38
N ASN A 175 -1.15 -0.59 3.47
CA ASN A 175 -0.32 -1.47 4.28
C ASN A 175 -0.57 -1.29 5.78
N PRO A 176 -1.65 -1.87 6.32
CA PRO A 176 -1.91 -1.86 7.76
C PRO A 176 -0.89 -2.65 8.57
N TYR A 177 -0.26 -3.65 7.94
CA TYR A 177 0.63 -4.59 8.63
C TYR A 177 1.82 -3.91 9.29
N ILE A 178 2.47 -2.97 8.59
CA ILE A 178 3.65 -2.28 9.13
C ILE A 178 3.33 -1.37 10.33
N ARG A 179 2.10 -0.85 10.43
CA ARG A 179 1.68 -0.05 11.60
C ARG A 179 1.44 -0.90 12.83
N LYS A 180 1.29 -2.21 12.65
CA LYS A 180 1.00 -3.23 13.66
C LYS A 180 2.21 -4.09 14.01
N MET A 181 3.39 -3.68 13.54
CA MET A 181 4.68 -4.27 13.91
C MET A 181 5.26 -3.55 15.13
N PHE A 182 5.71 -4.33 16.10
CA PHE A 182 6.31 -3.82 17.33
C PHE A 182 7.67 -4.47 17.60
N ASP A 183 8.62 -3.64 18.00
CA ASP A 183 9.89 -4.06 18.56
C ASP A 183 9.71 -4.41 20.04
N VAL A 184 10.20 -5.59 20.43
CA VAL A 184 10.25 -6.04 21.82
C VAL A 184 11.55 -5.52 22.42
N VAL A 185 11.46 -4.46 23.22
CA VAL A 185 12.62 -3.77 23.81
C VAL A 185 12.74 -4.14 25.28
N ILE A 186 13.94 -4.53 25.71
CA ILE A 186 14.26 -4.71 27.14
C ILE A 186 14.55 -3.32 27.72
N ALA A 187 13.65 -2.83 28.56
CA ALA A 187 13.70 -1.47 29.14
C ALA A 187 14.26 -1.45 30.58
N GLY A 188 14.38 -2.60 31.24
CA GLY A 188 14.98 -2.67 32.57
C GLY A 188 15.16 -4.10 33.08
N TYR A 189 16.11 -4.28 34.00
CA TYR A 189 16.43 -5.56 34.61
C TYR A 189 16.81 -5.38 36.09
N GLU A 190 16.62 -6.41 36.91
CA GLU A 190 17.07 -6.39 38.31
C GLU A 190 18.59 -6.65 38.36
N MET A 191 19.31 -5.68 38.93
CA MET A 191 20.76 -5.49 38.79
C MET A 191 21.63 -6.54 39.50
N ASP A 192 21.04 -7.35 40.40
CA ASP A 192 21.81 -8.13 41.37
C ASP A 192 22.44 -9.42 40.80
N ASN A 193 22.03 -9.92 39.63
CA ASN A 193 22.56 -11.20 39.09
C ASN A 193 23.11 -11.14 37.65
N LEU A 194 23.07 -10.01 36.92
CA LEU A 194 23.44 -9.98 35.49
C LEU A 194 24.97 -10.06 35.22
N ASP A 195 25.81 -9.79 36.22
CA ASP A 195 27.28 -9.90 36.10
C ASP A 195 27.73 -11.33 35.75
N ASP A 196 26.96 -12.34 36.18
CA ASP A 196 27.23 -13.76 35.94
C ASP A 196 26.62 -14.27 34.61
N LEU A 197 25.83 -13.44 33.91
CA LEU A 197 25.26 -13.82 32.61
C LEU A 197 26.36 -13.78 31.54
N THR A 198 26.79 -14.97 31.10
CA THR A 198 27.72 -15.18 29.96
C THR A 198 27.07 -15.74 28.71
N ASP A 199 25.91 -16.40 28.86
CA ASP A 199 25.11 -16.97 27.77
C ASP A 199 23.66 -17.15 28.26
N PHE A 200 22.70 -17.21 27.32
CA PHE A 200 21.29 -17.50 27.59
C PHE A 200 20.73 -18.42 26.51
N GLU A 201 19.81 -19.30 26.87
CA GLU A 201 19.13 -20.21 25.93
C GLU A 201 18.01 -19.47 25.19
N GLU A 202 17.17 -18.75 25.92
CA GLU A 202 15.95 -18.13 25.40
C GLU A 202 15.57 -16.86 26.18
N ILE A 203 14.98 -15.89 25.48
CA ILE A 203 14.31 -14.74 26.09
C ILE A 203 12.81 -14.98 25.99
N SER A 204 12.18 -15.27 27.13
CA SER A 204 10.73 -15.49 27.23
C SER A 204 10.03 -14.22 27.67
N PHE A 205 8.84 -13.96 27.12
CA PHE A 205 8.06 -12.77 27.46
C PHE A 205 6.55 -13.01 27.38
N ASP A 206 5.83 -12.38 28.31
CA ASP A 206 4.39 -12.49 28.45
C ASP A 206 3.75 -11.11 28.22
N LEU A 207 2.96 -11.01 27.14
CA LEU A 207 2.26 -9.77 26.78
C LEU A 207 0.89 -9.64 27.47
N GLY A 208 0.58 -10.48 28.44
CA GLY A 208 -0.68 -10.48 29.17
C GLY A 208 -1.87 -10.64 28.24
N ASP A 209 -2.69 -9.59 28.13
CA ASP A 209 -3.91 -9.59 27.33
C ASP A 209 -3.65 -9.78 25.82
N PHE A 210 -2.41 -9.54 25.35
CA PHE A 210 -2.04 -9.67 23.93
C PHE A 210 -1.36 -11.01 23.58
N GLU A 211 -1.18 -11.91 24.54
CA GLU A 211 -0.44 -13.16 24.32
C GLU A 211 -1.15 -14.08 23.30
N ASP A 212 -2.49 -14.11 23.32
CA ASP A 212 -3.31 -14.94 22.43
C ASP A 212 -3.30 -14.44 20.97
N VAL A 213 -2.99 -13.16 20.74
CA VAL A 213 -2.99 -12.52 19.42
C VAL A 213 -1.57 -12.27 18.90
N LYS A 214 -0.54 -12.74 19.62
CA LYS A 214 0.87 -12.53 19.28
C LYS A 214 1.30 -13.41 18.09
N HIS A 215 1.89 -12.77 17.09
CA HIS A 215 2.49 -13.43 15.93
C HIS A 215 4.00 -13.14 15.87
N ILE A 216 4.81 -14.19 16.06
CA ILE A 216 6.29 -14.13 16.03
C ILE A 216 6.80 -14.66 14.69
N ASN A 217 7.92 -14.14 14.19
CA ASN A 217 8.55 -14.53 12.91
C ASN A 217 7.67 -14.25 11.68
N TYR A 218 6.84 -13.22 11.77
CA TYR A 218 6.09 -12.70 10.64
C TYR A 218 6.82 -11.52 10.02
N VAL A 219 6.85 -11.48 8.69
CA VAL A 219 7.58 -10.51 7.88
C VAL A 219 6.59 -9.79 6.96
N PRO A 220 6.47 -8.46 7.06
CA PRO A 220 5.74 -7.67 6.08
C PRO A 220 6.38 -7.76 4.70
N VAL A 221 5.57 -8.04 3.69
CA VAL A 221 6.00 -8.19 2.31
C VAL A 221 5.19 -7.31 1.37
N TRP A 222 5.82 -6.89 0.27
CA TRP A 222 5.22 -6.08 -0.78
C TRP A 222 5.69 -6.50 -2.18
N ASN A 223 5.03 -6.04 -3.23
CA ASN A 223 5.39 -6.36 -4.62
C ASN A 223 6.50 -5.47 -5.21
N ILE A 224 7.40 -4.93 -4.39
CA ILE A 224 8.47 -4.02 -4.82
C ILE A 224 9.82 -4.70 -4.64
N GLU A 225 10.61 -4.75 -5.71
CA GLU A 225 11.93 -5.37 -5.74
C GLU A 225 13.00 -4.38 -6.22
N LYS A 226 14.21 -4.46 -5.65
CA LYS A 226 15.38 -3.74 -6.17
C LYS A 226 16.02 -4.49 -7.32
N VAL A 227 16.25 -3.81 -8.42
CA VAL A 227 16.84 -4.39 -9.63
C VAL A 227 17.94 -3.48 -10.16
N TYR A 228 19.08 -4.05 -10.55
CA TYR A 228 20.18 -3.32 -11.15
C TYR A 228 20.21 -3.54 -12.66
N GLN A 229 20.01 -2.49 -13.43
CA GLN A 229 19.94 -2.58 -14.88
C GLN A 229 20.91 -1.62 -15.56
N LYS A 230 21.67 -2.13 -16.54
CA LYS A 230 22.51 -1.29 -17.39
C LYS A 230 21.69 -0.72 -18.54
N GLY A 231 21.97 0.54 -18.87
CA GLY A 231 21.41 1.17 -20.06
C GLY A 231 21.85 0.47 -21.34
N GLU A 232 21.00 0.54 -22.36
CA GLU A 232 21.30 0.13 -23.72
C GLU A 232 22.20 1.16 -24.39
N GLY A 233 23.39 0.71 -24.78
CA GLY A 233 24.35 1.54 -25.49
C GLY A 233 24.97 2.63 -24.62
N PHE A 234 25.38 3.73 -25.27
CA PHE A 234 26.02 4.86 -24.61
C PHE A 234 25.00 5.98 -24.35
N PRO A 235 25.13 6.70 -23.23
CA PRO A 235 24.24 7.83 -22.94
C PRO A 235 24.31 8.89 -24.04
N LEU A 236 23.14 9.41 -24.44
CA LEU A 236 23.04 10.38 -25.53
C LEU A 236 22.92 11.81 -24.98
N PRO A 237 23.76 12.77 -25.38
CA PRO A 237 23.66 14.13 -24.87
C PRO A 237 22.34 14.79 -25.29
N VAL A 238 21.67 15.42 -24.32
CA VAL A 238 20.45 16.20 -24.52
C VAL A 238 20.78 17.59 -25.08
N GLU A 239 19.79 18.32 -25.59
CA GLU A 239 19.97 19.65 -26.19
C GLU A 239 20.68 20.66 -25.28
N ASP A 240 20.52 20.54 -23.96
CA ASP A 240 21.18 21.40 -22.97
C ASP A 240 22.70 21.19 -22.86
N LYS A 241 23.22 20.08 -23.41
CA LYS A 241 24.62 19.63 -23.35
C LYS A 241 25.19 19.45 -21.94
N VAL A 242 24.33 19.40 -20.93
CA VAL A 242 24.68 19.14 -19.53
C VAL A 242 24.24 17.74 -19.16
N ASN A 243 23.06 17.34 -19.62
CA ASN A 243 22.46 16.06 -19.31
C ASN A 243 22.60 15.06 -20.47
N TYR A 244 22.48 13.78 -20.13
CA TYR A 244 22.47 12.65 -21.04
C TYR A 244 21.21 11.81 -20.81
N ASP A 245 20.64 11.32 -21.90
CA ASP A 245 19.57 10.33 -21.89
C ASP A 245 20.17 8.92 -21.86
N HIS A 246 19.76 8.15 -20.86
CA HIS A 246 20.05 6.73 -20.69
C HIS A 246 18.79 5.94 -21.00
N TYR A 247 18.91 4.95 -21.89
CA TYR A 247 17.78 4.13 -22.34
C TYR A 247 17.87 2.77 -21.67
N ILE A 248 16.79 2.28 -21.07
CA ILE A 248 16.71 0.95 -20.48
C ILE A 248 15.57 0.20 -21.15
N SER A 249 15.86 -0.93 -21.80
CA SER A 249 14.82 -1.78 -22.41
C SER A 249 13.98 -2.49 -21.37
N LEU A 250 12.66 -2.46 -21.58
CA LEU A 250 11.66 -3.11 -20.74
C LEU A 250 11.31 -4.52 -21.22
N GLU A 251 11.85 -4.99 -22.36
CA GLU A 251 11.52 -6.32 -22.91
C GLU A 251 11.86 -7.45 -21.95
N ALA A 252 13.00 -7.34 -21.26
CA ALA A 252 13.44 -8.35 -20.28
C ALA A 252 12.85 -8.13 -18.88
N LEU A 253 12.48 -6.89 -18.54
CA LEU A 253 12.02 -6.53 -17.20
C LEU A 253 10.49 -6.66 -17.04
N GLY A 254 9.74 -6.59 -18.14
CA GLY A 254 8.27 -6.66 -18.20
C GLY A 254 7.65 -5.27 -18.31
N LYS A 255 6.87 -5.04 -19.38
CA LYS A 255 6.29 -3.74 -19.72
C LYS A 255 5.15 -3.32 -18.79
N GLU A 256 4.49 -4.32 -18.21
CA GLU A 256 3.41 -4.19 -17.24
C GLU A 256 3.87 -3.65 -15.88
N ASN A 257 5.16 -3.75 -15.57
CA ASN A 257 5.70 -3.35 -14.28
C ASN A 257 5.95 -1.83 -14.20
N GLY A 258 5.93 -1.30 -12.99
CA GLY A 258 6.34 0.07 -12.67
C GLY A 258 7.83 0.12 -12.38
N TYR A 259 8.48 1.22 -12.76
CA TYR A 259 9.90 1.43 -12.51
C TYR A 259 10.11 2.81 -11.92
N LEU A 260 10.87 2.86 -10.84
CA LEU A 260 11.35 4.09 -10.22
C LEU A 260 12.87 4.02 -10.14
N VAL A 261 13.55 5.10 -10.50
CA VAL A 261 15.00 5.19 -10.43
C VAL A 261 15.40 5.69 -9.05
N THR A 262 16.27 4.96 -8.36
CA THR A 262 16.85 5.41 -7.10
C THR A 262 17.94 6.45 -7.37
N PRO A 263 18.02 7.56 -6.61
CA PRO A 263 19.06 8.58 -6.77
C PRO A 263 20.45 8.04 -6.37
N ASN A 264 21.15 7.40 -7.30
CA ASN A 264 22.47 6.82 -7.08
C ASN A 264 23.60 7.82 -7.36
N ASN A 265 23.76 8.83 -6.50
CA ASN A 265 24.79 9.90 -6.58
C ASN A 265 24.78 10.77 -7.86
N ALA A 266 23.88 10.50 -8.80
CA ALA A 266 23.66 11.29 -10.02
C ALA A 266 22.41 12.17 -9.85
N TYR A 267 22.45 13.38 -10.41
CA TYR A 267 21.28 14.25 -10.42
C TYR A 267 20.33 13.82 -11.54
N ILE A 268 19.16 13.30 -11.17
CA ILE A 268 18.13 12.89 -12.11
C ILE A 268 17.27 14.10 -12.46
N SER A 269 17.28 14.47 -13.74
CA SER A 269 16.49 15.58 -14.27
C SER A 269 15.05 15.16 -14.57
N SER A 270 14.87 13.99 -15.16
CA SER A 270 13.55 13.44 -15.47
C SER A 270 13.63 11.96 -15.74
N VAL A 271 12.56 11.25 -15.43
CA VAL A 271 12.36 9.85 -15.78
C VAL A 271 11.10 9.75 -16.62
N ARG A 272 11.19 9.10 -17.78
CA ARG A 272 10.05 8.90 -18.68
C ARG A 272 9.96 7.44 -19.05
N LYS A 273 8.80 6.83 -18.81
CA LYS A 273 8.49 5.48 -19.27
C LYS A 273 7.74 5.56 -20.60
N THR A 274 8.15 4.76 -21.57
CA THR A 274 7.42 4.49 -22.82
C THR A 274 6.96 3.03 -22.83
N GLU A 275 6.26 2.57 -23.88
CA GLU A 275 5.82 1.17 -23.98
C GLU A 275 6.99 0.17 -23.95
N ASP A 276 8.13 0.54 -24.54
CA ASP A 276 9.27 -0.36 -24.75
C ASP A 276 10.49 -0.03 -23.88
N GLU A 277 10.64 1.23 -23.47
CA GLU A 277 11.87 1.74 -22.88
C GLU A 277 11.61 2.69 -21.71
N LEU A 278 12.49 2.66 -20.72
CA LEU A 278 12.62 3.67 -19.67
C LEU A 278 13.76 4.62 -20.04
N ILE A 279 13.47 5.92 -20.10
CA ILE A 279 14.41 6.98 -20.46
C ILE A 279 14.74 7.77 -19.19
N ILE A 280 16.00 7.74 -18.79
CA ILE A 280 16.52 8.45 -17.61
C ILE A 280 17.39 9.60 -18.10
N THR A 281 16.99 10.84 -17.84
CA THR A 281 17.80 12.02 -18.14
C THR A 281 18.57 12.42 -16.88
N SER A 282 19.90 12.39 -16.94
CA SER A 282 20.78 12.72 -15.79
C SER A 282 22.08 13.40 -16.22
N ASP A 283 22.84 13.93 -15.25
CA ASP A 283 24.17 14.48 -15.48
C ASP A 283 25.28 13.41 -15.64
N GLU A 284 24.93 12.13 -15.50
CA GLU A 284 25.86 11.02 -15.70
C GLU A 284 26.15 10.80 -17.19
N SER A 285 27.43 10.77 -17.54
CA SER A 285 27.91 10.59 -18.92
C SER A 285 28.32 9.16 -19.24
N ASN A 286 28.49 8.31 -18.22
CA ASN A 286 28.91 6.93 -18.37
C ASN A 286 27.73 5.96 -18.32
N ALA A 287 27.86 4.81 -18.99
CA ALA A 287 26.89 3.73 -18.94
C ALA A 287 27.00 2.91 -17.64
N ASN A 288 26.80 3.58 -16.50
CA ASN A 288 26.75 2.93 -15.19
C ASN A 288 25.43 2.16 -15.00
N PRO A 289 25.42 1.07 -14.22
CA PRO A 289 24.17 0.40 -13.87
C PRO A 289 23.30 1.33 -13.01
N TRP A 290 22.02 1.41 -13.35
CA TRP A 290 21.00 2.11 -12.59
C TRP A 290 20.37 1.16 -11.58
N GLU A 291 20.15 1.65 -10.37
CA GLU A 291 19.31 0.96 -9.38
C GLU A 291 17.86 1.40 -9.59
N LEU A 292 17.00 0.41 -9.79
CA LEU A 292 15.59 0.59 -10.05
C LEU A 292 14.79 -0.10 -8.95
N LEU A 293 13.74 0.56 -8.47
CA LEU A 293 12.65 -0.11 -7.76
C LEU A 293 11.63 -0.57 -8.81
N LYS A 294 11.50 -1.88 -8.95
CA LYS A 294 10.51 -2.51 -9.82
C LYS A 294 9.26 -2.83 -8.99
N VAL A 295 8.13 -2.22 -9.36
CA VAL A 295 6.81 -2.58 -8.83
C VAL A 295 6.23 -3.68 -9.72
N ASN A 296 6.23 -4.92 -9.21
CA ASN A 296 5.83 -6.10 -9.95
C ASN A 296 4.30 -6.16 -10.06
N GLN A 297 3.76 -6.13 -11.27
CA GLN A 297 2.32 -6.19 -11.54
C GLN A 297 1.84 -7.59 -11.93
N ASN A 298 2.75 -8.55 -12.07
CA ASN A 298 2.40 -9.91 -12.44
C ASN A 298 1.93 -10.71 -11.20
N ASN A 299 0.71 -10.40 -10.74
CA ASN A 299 0.10 -11.05 -9.58
C ASN A 299 -0.31 -12.50 -9.88
N LYS A 300 0.68 -13.40 -9.94
CA LYS A 300 0.45 -14.85 -10.06
C LYS A 300 -0.16 -15.46 -8.79
N LEU A 301 -0.21 -14.71 -7.69
CA LEU A 301 -0.67 -15.15 -6.38
C LEU A 301 -2.14 -14.78 -6.10
N GLU A 302 -2.87 -14.23 -7.08
CA GLU A 302 -4.27 -13.81 -6.93
C GLU A 302 -5.20 -14.91 -6.40
N ASN A 303 -4.89 -16.19 -6.68
CA ASN A 303 -5.68 -17.34 -6.23
C ASN A 303 -5.10 -18.05 -4.99
N ARG A 304 -4.02 -17.53 -4.40
CA ARG A 304 -3.42 -18.12 -3.20
C ARG A 304 -4.16 -17.63 -1.97
N GLU A 305 -4.56 -18.55 -1.11
CA GLU A 305 -5.05 -18.22 0.22
C GLU A 305 -3.86 -17.89 1.12
N PHE A 306 -3.84 -16.66 1.64
CA PHE A 306 -2.89 -16.21 2.64
C PHE A 306 -3.54 -16.26 4.03
N GLU A 307 -2.73 -16.43 5.08
CA GLU A 307 -3.21 -16.31 6.47
C GLU A 307 -3.78 -14.91 6.75
N PHE A 308 -3.14 -13.88 6.18
CA PHE A 308 -3.56 -12.49 6.23
C PHE A 308 -3.91 -11.96 4.83
N GLU A 309 -5.01 -11.22 4.72
CA GLU A 309 -5.58 -10.74 3.45
C GLU A 309 -4.56 -9.94 2.62
N LEU A 310 -4.52 -10.17 1.31
CA LEU A 310 -3.67 -9.37 0.42
C LEU A 310 -4.30 -7.99 0.25
N MET A 311 -3.68 -6.97 0.83
CA MET A 311 -4.11 -5.58 0.73
C MET A 311 -3.54 -4.93 -0.52
N SER A 312 -4.32 -4.06 -1.17
CA SER A 312 -3.85 -3.30 -2.33
C SER A 312 -4.37 -1.87 -2.34
N ASN A 313 -3.61 -0.99 -3.00
CA ASN A 313 -4.05 0.35 -3.38
C ASN A 313 -4.48 0.45 -4.86
N SER A 314 -4.80 -0.68 -5.49
CA SER A 314 -5.31 -0.74 -6.86
C SER A 314 -6.56 0.14 -7.02
N ARG A 315 -6.60 0.87 -8.14
CA ARG A 315 -7.75 1.70 -8.50
C ARG A 315 -8.63 0.94 -9.48
N LYS A 316 -9.94 1.13 -9.35
CA LYS A 316 -10.92 0.62 -10.32
C LYS A 316 -10.66 1.22 -11.69
N GLU A 317 -10.65 0.37 -12.71
CA GLU A 317 -10.55 0.79 -14.11
C GLU A 317 -11.84 1.46 -14.58
N THR A 318 -12.01 2.74 -14.24
CA THR A 318 -13.13 3.56 -14.71
C THR A 318 -12.63 4.70 -15.58
N PHE A 319 -13.42 5.07 -16.61
CA PHE A 319 -13.11 6.20 -17.48
C PHE A 319 -12.84 7.49 -16.68
N MET A 320 -13.63 7.72 -15.63
CA MET A 320 -13.49 8.91 -14.80
C MET A 320 -12.17 8.95 -14.04
N ASN A 321 -11.67 7.80 -13.57
CA ASN A 321 -10.36 7.73 -12.91
C ASN A 321 -9.25 8.05 -13.92
N LYS A 322 -9.26 7.41 -15.10
CA LYS A 322 -8.28 7.66 -16.17
C LYS A 322 -8.30 9.11 -16.66
N PHE A 323 -9.48 9.65 -16.89
CA PHE A 323 -9.65 11.00 -17.43
C PHE A 323 -9.22 12.11 -16.46
N LEU A 324 -9.46 11.94 -15.16
CA LEU A 324 -9.08 12.95 -14.16
C LEU A 324 -7.60 12.89 -13.79
N GLN A 325 -6.91 11.76 -14.01
CA GLN A 325 -5.45 11.67 -13.92
C GLN A 325 -4.77 12.69 -14.86
N GLU A 326 -5.23 12.80 -16.12
CA GLU A 326 -4.62 13.71 -17.11
C GLU A 326 -4.99 15.19 -16.91
N ARG A 327 -6.10 15.47 -16.21
CA ARG A 327 -6.68 16.82 -16.12
C ARG A 327 -6.90 17.23 -14.67
N PHE A 328 -5.81 17.73 -14.07
CA PHE A 328 -5.75 18.34 -12.74
C PHE A 328 -6.74 19.50 -12.55
N LYS A 329 -7.99 19.19 -12.19
CA LYS A 329 -8.88 20.14 -11.53
C LYS A 329 -9.57 19.45 -10.36
N ASN A 330 -9.10 19.74 -9.15
CA ASN A 330 -9.75 19.28 -7.92
C ASN A 330 -11.14 19.94 -7.81
N ILE A 331 -12.18 19.14 -7.99
CA ILE A 331 -13.57 19.57 -7.83
C ILE A 331 -13.97 19.32 -6.37
N LYS A 332 -14.06 20.36 -5.55
CA LYS A 332 -14.41 20.22 -4.12
C LYS A 332 -15.92 20.05 -3.92
N THR A 333 -16.44 18.88 -4.28
CA THR A 333 -17.87 18.52 -4.10
C THR A 333 -18.01 17.19 -3.39
N PHE A 334 -19.15 16.97 -2.73
CA PHE A 334 -19.49 15.68 -2.10
C PHE A 334 -19.41 14.51 -3.08
N GLY A 335 -19.85 14.72 -4.33
CA GLY A 335 -19.77 13.68 -5.37
C GLY A 335 -18.34 13.29 -5.74
N GLU A 336 -17.42 14.28 -5.81
CA GLU A 336 -16.01 14.01 -6.08
C GLU A 336 -15.31 13.33 -4.91
N LEU A 337 -15.64 13.74 -3.68
CA LEU A 337 -15.15 13.10 -2.47
C LEU A 337 -15.58 11.63 -2.42
N ASN A 338 -16.86 11.34 -2.69
CA ASN A 338 -17.34 9.97 -2.78
C ASN A 338 -16.67 9.20 -3.91
N ARG A 339 -16.40 9.83 -5.06
CA ARG A 339 -15.67 9.22 -6.17
C ARG A 339 -14.24 8.85 -5.77
N LEU A 340 -13.52 9.76 -5.10
CA LEU A 340 -12.15 9.54 -4.64
C LEU A 340 -12.08 8.36 -3.66
N ILE A 341 -12.93 8.35 -2.65
CA ILE A 341 -13.00 7.25 -1.68
C ILE A 341 -13.31 5.95 -2.40
N ASN A 342 -14.32 5.91 -3.27
CA ASN A 342 -14.72 4.70 -4.00
C ASN A 342 -13.84 4.36 -5.20
N SER A 343 -12.77 5.12 -5.45
CA SER A 343 -11.89 4.90 -6.60
C SER A 343 -11.03 3.66 -6.47
N PHE A 344 -10.81 3.20 -5.23
CA PHE A 344 -10.05 1.98 -4.93
C PHE A 344 -10.93 0.75 -4.95
N GLU A 345 -10.32 -0.39 -5.25
CA GLU A 345 -10.99 -1.69 -5.17
C GLU A 345 -11.31 -2.05 -3.71
N ALA A 346 -10.36 -1.81 -2.81
CA ALA A 346 -10.45 -2.11 -1.38
C ALA A 346 -11.58 -1.37 -0.65
N THR A 347 -11.93 -0.15 -1.08
CA THR A 347 -12.85 0.74 -0.36
C THR A 347 -14.30 0.68 -0.87
N THR A 348 -14.64 -0.31 -1.71
CA THR A 348 -15.97 -0.41 -2.34
C THR A 348 -17.12 -0.51 -1.33
N GLU A 349 -16.83 -1.00 -0.13
CA GLU A 349 -17.79 -1.18 0.94
C GLU A 349 -17.95 0.07 1.83
N LEU A 350 -17.04 1.04 1.74
CA LEU A 350 -17.11 2.27 2.52
C LEU A 350 -18.11 3.26 1.90
N ILE A 351 -19.20 3.51 2.61
CA ILE A 351 -20.24 4.45 2.20
C ILE A 351 -20.20 5.67 3.13
N VAL A 352 -19.88 6.84 2.59
CA VAL A 352 -19.99 8.11 3.32
C VAL A 352 -21.47 8.47 3.48
N GLU A 353 -21.94 8.57 4.72
CA GLU A 353 -23.30 9.01 5.04
C GLU A 353 -23.36 10.53 5.23
N ASP A 354 -22.35 11.12 5.90
CA ASP A 354 -22.34 12.55 6.22
C ASP A 354 -20.92 13.12 6.33
N ILE A 355 -20.82 14.45 6.25
CA ILE A 355 -19.58 15.21 6.40
C ILE A 355 -19.83 16.43 7.28
N GLU A 356 -19.06 16.52 8.36
CA GLU A 356 -19.10 17.65 9.29
C GLU A 356 -17.76 18.40 9.27
N ILE A 357 -17.82 19.73 9.29
CA ILE A 357 -16.63 20.59 9.34
C ILE A 357 -16.61 21.34 10.66
N PHE A 358 -15.52 21.21 11.39
CA PHE A 358 -15.31 21.81 12.69
C PHE A 358 -14.18 22.83 12.63
N ASP A 359 -14.32 23.94 13.35
CA ASP A 359 -13.28 24.99 13.43
C ASP A 359 -12.13 24.65 14.40
N HIS A 360 -12.09 23.42 14.91
CA HIS A 360 -11.08 22.92 15.84
C HIS A 360 -10.75 21.46 15.52
N GLU A 361 -9.62 21.00 16.06
CA GLU A 361 -9.23 19.58 16.06
C GLU A 361 -10.16 18.76 16.94
N ILE A 362 -10.55 17.59 16.46
CA ILE A 362 -11.33 16.61 17.22
C ILE A 362 -10.43 15.41 17.50
N ASP A 363 -10.40 15.00 18.77
CA ASP A 363 -9.88 13.68 19.15
C ASP A 363 -10.84 12.62 18.61
N SER A 364 -10.41 11.97 17.53
CA SER A 364 -10.98 10.72 17.06
C SER A 364 -9.83 9.73 16.90
N ASP A 365 -9.85 8.70 17.76
CA ASP A 365 -8.91 7.57 17.74
C ASP A 365 -9.28 6.51 16.71
N SER A 366 -10.20 6.84 15.80
CA SER A 366 -10.75 5.88 14.84
C SER A 366 -9.86 5.71 13.60
N THR A 367 -8.88 6.60 13.39
CA THR A 367 -7.98 6.54 12.23
C THR A 367 -6.59 7.04 12.53
N TYR A 368 -5.57 6.39 11.96
CA TYR A 368 -4.20 6.89 11.91
C TYR A 368 -3.81 7.34 10.49
N ASP A 369 -2.80 8.21 10.38
CA ASP A 369 -2.33 8.74 9.10
C ASP A 369 -1.32 7.80 8.44
N TYR A 370 -1.67 7.27 7.25
CA TYR A 370 -0.75 6.47 6.45
C TYR A 370 0.39 7.29 5.85
N ASN A 371 0.15 8.59 5.63
CA ASN A 371 1.06 9.52 4.96
C ASN A 371 1.65 10.52 5.96
N SER A 372 1.90 10.10 7.22
CA SER A 372 2.38 10.98 8.30
C SER A 372 3.71 11.66 7.99
N PHE A 373 4.51 11.09 7.08
CA PHE A 373 5.78 11.63 6.59
C PHE A 373 5.61 12.73 5.52
N ILE A 374 4.39 12.94 4.99
CA ILE A 374 4.13 14.00 4.00
C ILE A 374 3.89 15.32 4.73
N GLU A 375 4.97 16.06 4.91
CA GLU A 375 4.94 17.46 5.31
C GLU A 375 4.59 18.35 4.11
N ASP A 376 3.55 19.18 4.22
CA ASP A 376 3.16 20.16 3.21
C ASP A 376 3.16 21.55 3.87
N GLU A 377 3.66 22.57 3.19
CA GLU A 377 3.68 23.96 3.71
C GLU A 377 2.27 24.45 4.07
N ILE A 378 1.24 23.94 3.39
CA ILE A 378 -0.18 24.22 3.70
C ILE A 378 -0.64 23.43 4.94
N ARG A 379 -0.02 22.28 5.23
CA ARG A 379 -0.36 21.43 6.37
C ARG A 379 0.18 21.94 7.71
N SER A 380 1.11 22.89 7.72
CA SER A 380 1.81 23.33 8.95
C SER A 380 1.13 24.46 9.72
N ASP A 381 -0.02 24.98 9.24
CA ASP A 381 -0.73 26.07 9.92
C ASP A 381 -1.62 25.57 11.08
N ASN A 382 -1.30 26.01 12.31
CA ASN A 382 -1.97 25.71 13.60
C ASN A 382 -3.45 26.18 13.74
N THR A 383 -4.18 26.34 12.63
CA THR A 383 -5.57 26.84 12.61
C THR A 383 -6.51 25.94 11.78
N LYS A 384 -6.16 24.67 11.57
CA LYS A 384 -6.91 23.79 10.68
C LYS A 384 -8.30 23.47 11.20
N LYS A 385 -9.24 23.51 10.27
CA LYS A 385 -10.58 22.95 10.45
C LYS A 385 -10.51 21.43 10.29
N THR A 386 -11.26 20.69 11.10
CA THR A 386 -11.41 19.24 10.94
C THR A 386 -12.54 18.95 9.97
N MET A 387 -12.29 18.13 8.96
CA MET A 387 -13.34 17.52 8.13
C MET A 387 -13.55 16.08 8.63
N LEU A 388 -14.65 15.86 9.33
CA LEU A 388 -15.06 14.55 9.83
C LEU A 388 -15.99 13.89 8.83
N LEU A 389 -15.60 12.74 8.32
CA LEU A 389 -16.39 11.91 7.42
C LEU A 389 -17.01 10.76 8.22
N LYS A 390 -18.33 10.64 8.16
CA LYS A 390 -19.09 9.58 8.83
C LYS A 390 -19.39 8.47 7.85
N PHE A 391 -18.93 7.27 8.15
CA PHE A 391 -19.07 6.11 7.30
C PHE A 391 -20.05 5.13 7.89
N LYS A 392 -20.88 4.54 7.03
CA LYS A 392 -21.63 3.36 7.39
C LYS A 392 -20.70 2.16 7.41
N GLY A 393 -20.53 1.54 8.56
CA GLY A 393 -19.76 0.31 8.69
C GLY A 393 -20.43 -0.84 7.92
N VAL A 394 -19.61 -1.63 7.21
CA VAL A 394 -20.07 -2.80 6.44
C VAL A 394 -19.31 -4.06 6.82
N ARG A 395 -18.03 -3.93 7.20
CA ARG A 395 -17.24 -4.98 7.84
C ARG A 395 -17.35 -4.84 9.36
N SER A 396 -16.97 -5.87 10.10
CA SER A 396 -16.90 -5.82 11.57
C SER A 396 -15.67 -6.57 12.07
N ASP A 397 -14.61 -6.54 11.28
CA ASP A 397 -13.32 -7.14 11.57
C ASP A 397 -12.29 -6.06 11.95
N TYR A 398 -11.11 -6.49 12.37
CA TYR A 398 -10.05 -5.59 12.83
C TYR A 398 -9.43 -4.73 11.70
N PHE A 399 -9.80 -4.97 10.44
CA PHE A 399 -9.34 -4.20 9.28
C PHE A 399 -10.26 -3.02 8.93
N GLU A 400 -11.43 -2.90 9.56
CA GLU A 400 -12.38 -1.83 9.25
C GLU A 400 -11.75 -0.44 9.50
N ASP A 401 -11.10 -0.27 10.66
CA ASP A 401 -10.38 0.97 11.00
C ASP A 401 -9.19 1.21 10.06
N ASP A 402 -8.53 0.14 9.61
CA ASP A 402 -7.36 0.22 8.73
C ASP A 402 -7.76 0.73 7.33
N LEU A 403 -8.87 0.21 6.80
CA LEU A 403 -9.42 0.60 5.51
C LEU A 403 -9.92 2.04 5.54
N LEU A 404 -10.56 2.43 6.65
CA LEU A 404 -10.99 3.80 6.90
C LEU A 404 -9.77 4.74 6.94
N SER A 405 -8.73 4.36 7.70
CA SER A 405 -7.47 5.11 7.80
C SER A 405 -6.79 5.26 6.44
N PHE A 406 -6.76 4.21 5.62
CA PHE A 406 -6.26 4.26 4.25
C PHE A 406 -7.02 5.27 3.38
N ALA A 407 -8.36 5.19 3.37
CA ALA A 407 -9.20 6.07 2.57
C ALA A 407 -9.09 7.55 2.99
N ILE A 408 -9.03 7.81 4.30
CA ILE A 408 -8.86 9.16 4.86
C ILE A 408 -7.47 9.73 4.52
N SER A 409 -6.43 8.92 4.61
CA SER A 409 -5.05 9.34 4.31
C SER A 409 -4.86 9.71 2.84
N GLU A 410 -5.53 9.00 1.93
CA GLU A 410 -5.56 9.38 0.51
C GLU A 410 -6.31 10.69 0.32
N LEU A 411 -7.49 10.83 0.94
CA LEU A 411 -8.30 12.04 0.83
C LEU A 411 -7.58 13.27 1.37
N GLN A 412 -6.78 13.11 2.44
CA GLN A 412 -5.97 14.17 3.04
C GLN A 412 -4.97 14.80 2.06
N MET A 413 -4.55 14.10 1.00
CA MET A 413 -3.71 14.67 -0.07
C MET A 413 -4.50 15.62 -1.00
N TYR A 414 -5.79 15.37 -1.19
CA TYR A 414 -6.66 16.19 -2.05
C TYR A 414 -7.25 17.41 -1.34
N PHE A 415 -7.31 17.37 0.00
CA PHE A 415 -7.88 18.39 0.87
C PHE A 415 -6.88 18.87 1.94
N PRO A 416 -5.73 19.44 1.55
CA PRO A 416 -4.67 19.83 2.50
C PRO A 416 -5.10 20.93 3.47
N GLU A 417 -6.14 21.71 3.14
CA GLU A 417 -6.67 22.76 4.02
C GLU A 417 -7.45 22.25 5.24
N TYR A 418 -7.81 20.97 5.28
CA TYR A 418 -8.52 20.33 6.39
C TYR A 418 -7.63 19.28 7.07
N LEU A 419 -7.89 19.03 8.36
CA LEU A 419 -7.52 17.78 9.00
C LEU A 419 -8.65 16.77 8.73
N CYS A 420 -8.39 15.79 7.88
CA CYS A 420 -9.39 14.78 7.51
C CYS A 420 -9.41 13.68 8.57
N LYS A 421 -10.60 13.35 9.08
CA LYS A 421 -10.83 12.29 10.06
C LYS A 421 -12.00 11.42 9.61
N GLY A 422 -11.95 10.14 9.93
CA GLY A 422 -13.05 9.20 9.71
C GLY A 422 -13.64 8.70 11.01
N GLU A 423 -14.95 8.43 11.03
CA GLU A 423 -15.60 7.63 12.08
C GLU A 423 -16.66 6.72 11.47
N ILE A 424 -16.89 5.57 12.10
CA ILE A 424 -17.95 4.62 11.73
C ILE A 424 -19.18 4.92 12.59
N VAL A 425 -20.36 5.00 11.96
CA VAL A 425 -21.65 5.36 12.60
C VAL A 425 -22.72 4.28 12.54
#